data_AF-A0A7J4LEF7-F1
#
_entry.id   AF-A0A7J4LEF7-F1
#
_cell.length_a   1.000
_cell.length_b   1.000
_cell.length_c   1.000
_cell.angle_alpha   90.00
_cell.angle_beta   90.00
_cell.angle_gamma   90.00
#
_symmetry.space_group_name_H-M   'P 1'
#
loop_
_entity.id
_entity.type
_entity.pdbx_description
1 polymer ?
#
loop_
_entity_poly.entity_id
_entity_poly.type
_entity_poly.pdbx_seq_one_letter_code
_entity_poly.pdbx_strand_id
1 'polypeptide(L)'
;MQKILQKYQSKINTQLGEPVPEKFNADAKPVTKEFLEFKDEYLPKHFSLYEQAANYAENLLHLKPTGEKERAYQEAIDICHLNITPTGAYSFSFLGAGVIALLGVILSFALFQGSMFMIVFFVGSGA
;
A
#
# COMPACT_ATOMS: atom_id res chain seq x y z
N MET A 1 39.26 14.18 0.41
CA MET A 1 38.20 13.15 0.31
C MET A 1 38.72 11.80 -0.22
N GLN A 2 39.47 11.77 -1.33
CA GLN A 2 39.98 10.52 -1.93
C GLN A 2 40.91 9.68 -1.03
N LYS A 3 41.76 10.30 -0.20
CA LYS A 3 42.65 9.59 0.75
C LYS A 3 41.91 8.75 1.80
N ILE A 4 40.70 9.15 2.17
CA ILE A 4 39.92 8.47 3.19
C ILE A 4 39.32 7.19 2.58
N LEU A 5 38.71 7.32 1.39
CA LEU A 5 38.17 6.21 0.62
C LEU A 5 39.20 5.08 0.41
N GLN A 6 40.42 5.41 -0.02
CA GLN A 6 41.49 4.43 -0.20
C GLN A 6 41.89 3.71 1.11
N LYS A 7 41.91 4.43 2.25
CA LYS A 7 42.23 3.86 3.56
C LYS A 7 41.16 2.87 4.04
N TYR A 8 39.90 3.13 3.75
CA TYR A 8 38.81 2.20 4.08
C TYR A 8 38.79 1.02 3.12
N GLN A 9 39.02 1.27 1.82
CA GLN A 9 39.11 0.21 0.81
C GLN A 9 40.26 -0.77 1.09
N SER A 10 41.43 -0.28 1.52
CA SER A 10 42.54 -1.14 1.90
C SER A 10 42.24 -1.98 3.14
N LYS A 11 41.54 -1.42 4.14
CA LYS A 11 41.13 -2.17 5.34
C LYS A 11 40.12 -3.27 5.02
N ILE A 12 39.16 -2.97 4.15
CA ILE A 12 38.15 -3.92 3.66
C ILE A 12 38.83 -5.07 2.91
N ASN A 13 39.75 -4.76 1.99
CA ASN A 13 40.51 -5.77 1.24
C ASN A 13 41.38 -6.65 2.15
N THR A 14 41.98 -6.08 3.20
CA THR A 14 42.80 -6.84 4.17
C THR A 14 41.96 -7.82 4.99
N GLN A 15 40.69 -7.49 5.26
CA GLN A 15 39.80 -8.32 6.07
C GLN A 15 39.06 -9.38 5.27
N LEU A 16 38.81 -9.15 3.97
CA LEU A 16 38.00 -10.04 3.13
C LEU A 16 38.80 -11.00 2.25
N GLY A 17 40.13 -10.87 2.19
CA GLY A 17 41.01 -11.85 1.53
C GLY A 17 40.92 -11.91 0.00
N GLU A 18 40.00 -11.16 -0.63
CA GLU A 18 39.86 -11.05 -2.08
C GLU A 18 39.86 -9.59 -2.56
N PRO A 19 40.43 -9.30 -3.75
CA PRO A 19 40.42 -7.95 -4.31
C PRO A 19 39.00 -7.54 -4.68
N VAL A 20 38.49 -6.52 -3.99
CA VAL A 20 37.20 -5.91 -4.30
C VAL A 20 37.19 -5.39 -5.74
N PRO A 21 36.25 -5.83 -6.60
CA PRO A 21 36.19 -5.37 -7.99
C PRO A 21 35.98 -3.86 -8.07
N GLU A 22 36.75 -3.18 -8.93
CA GLU A 22 36.75 -1.72 -9.11
C GLU A 22 35.41 -1.13 -9.56
N LYS A 23 34.45 -1.98 -9.95
CA LYS A 23 33.09 -1.59 -10.33
C LYS A 23 32.10 -2.00 -9.25
N PHE A 24 32.15 -1.29 -8.12
CA PHE A 24 31.01 -1.22 -7.22
C PHE A 24 29.90 -0.44 -7.93
N ASN A 25 29.05 -1.13 -8.68
CA ASN A 25 27.76 -0.57 -9.07
C ASN A 25 27.00 -0.35 -7.76
N ALA A 26 26.96 0.89 -7.28
CA ALA A 26 26.31 1.25 -6.01
C ALA A 26 24.82 0.86 -5.97
N ASP A 27 24.23 0.58 -7.13
CA ASP A 27 22.81 0.24 -7.31
C ASP A 27 22.54 -1.26 -7.37
N ALA A 28 23.56 -2.10 -7.55
CA ALA A 28 23.40 -3.54 -7.59
C ALA A 28 23.84 -4.14 -6.24
N LYS A 29 22.96 -4.06 -5.22
CA LYS A 29 23.09 -4.99 -4.09
C LYS A 29 22.93 -6.40 -4.67
N PRO A 30 23.93 -7.30 -4.58
CA PRO A 30 23.71 -8.70 -4.89
C PRO A 30 22.85 -9.23 -3.73
N VAL A 31 21.55 -9.01 -3.85
CA VAL A 31 20.60 -9.56 -2.90
C VAL A 31 20.52 -11.03 -3.22
N THR A 32 21.16 -11.84 -2.38
CA THR A 32 21.15 -13.29 -2.53
C THR A 32 19.72 -13.81 -2.35
N LYS A 33 19.39 -14.90 -3.04
CA LYS A 33 18.05 -15.51 -2.96
C LYS A 33 17.73 -15.89 -1.51
N GLU A 34 18.74 -16.37 -0.79
CA GLU A 34 18.70 -16.73 0.62
C GLU A 34 18.41 -15.52 1.51
N PHE A 35 18.93 -14.33 1.17
CA PHE A 35 18.61 -13.10 1.91
C PHE A 35 17.17 -12.65 1.64
N LEU A 36 16.68 -12.78 0.41
CA LEU A 36 15.28 -12.46 0.09
C LEU A 36 14.31 -13.40 0.79
N GLU A 37 14.61 -14.71 0.80
CA GLU A 37 13.82 -15.73 1.50
C GLU A 37 13.84 -15.49 3.02
N PHE A 38 15.02 -15.24 3.62
CA PHE A 38 15.13 -14.87 5.04
C PHE A 38 14.34 -13.60 5.35
N LYS A 39 14.46 -12.57 4.52
CA LYS A 39 13.75 -11.30 4.72
C LYS A 39 12.23 -11.50 4.65
N ASP A 40 11.76 -12.33 3.73
CA ASP A 40 10.34 -12.61 3.52
C ASP A 40 9.75 -13.49 4.65
N GLU A 41 10.54 -14.40 5.21
CA GLU A 41 10.11 -15.29 6.30
C GLU A 41 10.13 -14.61 7.68
N TYR A 42 11.09 -13.72 7.92
CA TYR A 42 11.25 -13.05 9.22
C TYR A 42 10.60 -11.66 9.30
N LEU A 43 10.26 -11.04 8.17
CA LEU A 43 9.45 -9.82 8.20
C LEU A 43 7.97 -10.19 8.37
N PRO A 44 7.24 -9.50 9.26
CA PRO A 44 5.81 -9.71 9.39
C PRO A 44 5.11 -9.37 8.07
N LYS A 45 4.55 -10.38 7.40
CA LYS A 45 3.68 -10.22 6.21
C LYS A 45 2.27 -9.76 6.55
N HIS A 46 2.06 -9.24 7.76
CA HIS A 46 0.74 -8.90 8.25
C HIS A 46 0.29 -7.61 7.59
N PHE A 47 -0.42 -7.75 6.48
CA PHE A 47 -1.25 -6.68 5.97
C PHE A 47 -2.25 -6.31 7.06
N SER A 48 -2.28 -5.03 7.40
CA SER A 48 -3.34 -4.45 8.22
C SER A 48 -4.71 -4.73 7.59
N LEU A 49 -5.76 -4.77 8.41
CA LEU A 49 -7.13 -4.98 7.92
C LEU A 49 -7.50 -3.99 6.80
N TYR A 50 -6.98 -2.76 6.89
CA TYR A 50 -7.13 -1.75 5.86
C TYR A 50 -6.44 -2.13 4.55
N GLU A 51 -5.18 -2.58 4.59
CA GLU A 51 -4.45 -2.97 3.38
C GLU A 51 -5.07 -4.17 2.68
N GLN A 52 -5.56 -5.15 3.46
CA GLN A 52 -6.32 -6.28 2.91
C GLN A 52 -7.59 -5.80 2.20
N ALA A 53 -8.33 -4.87 2.81
CA ALA A 53 -9.55 -4.33 2.24
C ALA A 53 -9.29 -3.49 0.99
N ALA A 54 -8.20 -2.70 0.96
CA ALA A 54 -7.80 -1.91 -0.20
C ALA A 54 -7.36 -2.80 -1.38
N ASN A 55 -6.56 -3.82 -1.11
CA ASN A 55 -6.13 -4.80 -2.14
C ASN A 55 -7.31 -5.62 -2.65
N TYR A 56 -8.29 -5.95 -1.80
CA TYR A 56 -9.53 -6.58 -2.24
C TYR A 56 -10.39 -5.64 -3.11
N ALA A 57 -10.52 -4.38 -2.70
CA ALA A 57 -11.29 -3.38 -3.44
C ALA A 57 -10.72 -3.10 -4.83
N GLU A 58 -9.39 -3.13 -4.99
CA GLU A 58 -8.73 -3.05 -6.30
C GLU A 58 -9.19 -4.17 -7.23
N ASN A 59 -9.17 -5.42 -6.75
CA ASN A 59 -9.55 -6.58 -7.53
C ASN A 59 -11.03 -6.55 -7.95
N LEU A 60 -11.91 -6.00 -7.11
CA LEU A 60 -13.35 -5.91 -7.38
C LEU A 60 -13.68 -4.73 -8.31
N LEU A 61 -13.02 -3.59 -8.12
CA LEU A 61 -13.31 -2.34 -8.82
C LEU A 61 -12.00 -1.66 -9.20
N HIS A 62 -11.58 -1.74 -10.46
CA HIS A 62 -10.35 -1.10 -10.93
C HIS A 62 -10.58 0.38 -11.30
N LEU A 63 -10.79 1.24 -10.30
CA LEU A 63 -10.90 2.68 -10.51
C LEU A 63 -9.54 3.35 -10.34
N LYS A 64 -8.94 3.75 -11.47
CA LYS A 64 -7.64 4.40 -11.45
C LYS A 64 -7.76 5.91 -11.18
N PRO A 65 -7.09 6.47 -10.17
CA PRO A 65 -6.97 7.92 -10.03
C PRO A 65 -6.12 8.50 -11.16
N THR A 66 -6.43 9.69 -11.67
CA THR A 66 -5.71 10.31 -12.78
C THR A 66 -4.88 11.53 -12.35
N GLY A 67 -3.70 11.68 -12.96
CA GLY A 67 -2.88 12.91 -12.87
C GLY A 67 -2.28 13.17 -11.49
N GLU A 68 -2.50 14.38 -10.96
CA GLU A 68 -1.96 14.81 -9.66
C GLU A 68 -2.43 13.93 -8.50
N LYS A 69 -3.66 13.41 -8.56
CA LYS A 69 -4.21 12.57 -7.50
C LYS A 69 -3.41 11.27 -7.35
N GLU A 70 -3.07 10.62 -8.47
CA GLU A 70 -2.26 9.38 -8.44
C GLU A 70 -0.92 9.60 -7.72
N ARG A 71 -0.26 10.74 -7.99
CA ARG A 71 1.00 11.11 -7.32
C ARG A 71 0.81 11.36 -5.83
N ALA A 72 -0.22 12.11 -5.46
CA ALA A 72 -0.51 12.40 -4.05
C ALA A 72 -0.85 11.12 -3.26
N TYR A 73 -1.60 10.19 -3.86
CA TYR A 73 -1.85 8.88 -3.26
C TYR A 73 -0.57 8.06 -3.12
N GLN A 74 0.28 8.03 -4.16
CA GLN A 74 1.55 7.32 -4.10
C GLN A 74 2.48 7.86 -3.01
N GLU A 75 2.62 9.19 -2.92
CA GLU A 75 3.44 9.82 -1.89
C GLU A 75 2.95 9.49 -0.48
N ALA A 76 1.63 9.54 -0.24
CA ALA A 76 1.06 9.18 1.05
C ALA A 76 1.28 7.69 1.41
N ILE A 77 1.16 6.80 0.41
CA ILE A 77 1.42 5.36 0.57
C ILE A 77 2.88 5.13 0.96
N ASP A 78 3.82 5.80 0.28
CA ASP A 78 5.25 5.68 0.51
C ASP A 78 5.65 6.20 1.91
N ILE A 79 5.08 7.34 2.34
CA ILE A 79 5.30 7.90 3.69
C ILE A 79 4.82 6.91 4.76
N CYS A 80 3.64 6.33 4.56
CA CYS A 80 3.04 5.41 5.51
C CYS A 80 3.58 3.97 5.40
N HIS A 81 4.44 3.68 4.41
CA HIS A 81 4.98 2.35 4.11
C HIS A 81 3.89 1.29 3.96
N LEU A 82 2.76 1.67 3.38
CA LEU A 82 1.62 0.77 3.18
C LEU A 82 1.85 -0.11 1.95
N ASN A 83 1.47 -1.37 2.04
CA ASN A 83 1.58 -2.32 0.93
C ASN A 83 0.25 -2.39 0.14
N ILE A 84 -0.10 -1.27 -0.51
CA ILE A 84 -1.29 -1.09 -1.34
C ILE A 84 -0.98 -0.24 -2.58
N THR A 85 -1.86 -0.27 -3.57
CA THR A 85 -1.75 0.63 -4.74
C THR A 85 -2.62 1.89 -4.58
N PRO A 86 -2.28 3.00 -5.25
CA PRO A 86 -3.14 4.18 -5.35
C PRO A 86 -4.55 3.84 -5.87
N THR A 87 -4.63 2.89 -6.81
CA THR A 87 -5.88 2.35 -7.35
C THR A 87 -6.70 1.70 -6.25
N GLY A 88 -6.11 0.79 -5.46
CA GLY A 88 -6.79 0.11 -4.37
C GLY A 88 -7.32 1.05 -3.30
N ALA A 89 -6.53 2.06 -2.91
CA ALA A 89 -6.97 3.10 -1.96
C ALA A 89 -8.16 3.92 -2.51
N TYR A 90 -8.10 4.29 -3.79
CA TYR A 90 -9.15 5.04 -4.45
C TYR A 90 -10.44 4.20 -4.59
N SER A 91 -10.32 2.97 -5.09
CA SER A 91 -11.42 2.02 -5.23
C SER A 91 -12.07 1.68 -3.91
N PHE A 92 -11.28 1.49 -2.85
CA PHE A 92 -11.79 1.23 -1.51
C PHE A 92 -12.65 2.39 -0.98
N SER A 93 -12.33 3.63 -1.34
CA SER A 93 -13.13 4.79 -0.93
C SER A 93 -14.54 4.73 -1.52
N PHE A 94 -14.69 4.35 -2.79
CA PHE A 94 -16.00 4.18 -3.43
C PHE A 94 -16.73 2.94 -2.94
N LEU A 95 -16.01 1.82 -2.84
CA LEU A 95 -16.58 0.56 -2.37
C LEU A 95 -17.08 0.71 -0.94
N GLY A 96 -16.27 1.31 -0.07
CA GLY A 96 -16.61 1.58 1.33
C GLY A 96 -17.83 2.49 1.46
N ALA A 97 -17.88 3.58 0.69
CA ALA A 97 -19.07 4.44 0.64
C ALA A 97 -20.32 3.66 0.18
N GLY A 98 -20.19 2.82 -0.84
CA GLY A 98 -21.28 1.97 -1.32
C GLY A 98 -21.77 0.96 -0.28
N VAL A 99 -20.85 0.29 0.42
CA VAL A 99 -21.17 -0.66 1.50
C VAL A 99 -21.88 0.05 2.64
N ILE A 100 -21.41 1.22 3.08
CA ILE A 100 -22.05 2.00 4.13
C ILE A 100 -23.47 2.42 3.72
N ALA A 101 -23.66 2.90 2.48
CA ALA A 101 -24.97 3.25 1.98
C ALA A 101 -25.93 2.05 1.98
N LEU A 102 -25.45 0.88 1.53
CA LEU A 102 -26.24 -0.35 1.46
C LEU A 102 -26.60 -0.86 2.87
N LEU A 103 -25.66 -0.80 3.81
CA LEU A 103 -25.90 -1.11 5.23
C LEU A 103 -26.93 -0.15 5.84
N GLY A 104 -26.86 1.14 5.50
CA GLY A 104 -27.85 2.14 5.94
C GLY A 104 -29.27 1.79 5.46
N VAL A 105 -29.40 1.36 4.20
CA VAL A 105 -30.69 0.90 3.65
C VAL A 105 -31.19 -0.35 4.38
N ILE A 106 -30.34 -1.37 4.56
CA ILE A 106 -30.70 -2.61 5.25
C ILE A 106 -31.13 -2.31 6.69
N LEU A 107 -30.34 -1.50 7.41
CA LEU A 107 -30.60 -1.14 8.80
C LEU A 107 -31.91 -0.36 8.92
N SER A 108 -32.15 0.60 8.03
CA SER A 108 -33.40 1.34 8.03
C SER A 108 -34.60 0.45 7.71
N PHE A 109 -34.46 -0.51 6.79
CA PHE A 109 -35.54 -1.46 6.49
C PHE A 109 -35.84 -2.36 7.69
N ALA A 110 -34.79 -2.85 8.36
CA ALA A 110 -34.90 -3.73 9.52
C ALA A 110 -35.53 -3.04 10.74
N LEU A 111 -35.19 -1.77 10.99
CA LEU A 111 -35.69 -1.03 12.15
C LEU A 111 -37.11 -0.47 11.95
N PHE A 112 -37.46 -0.09 10.72
CA PHE A 112 -38.67 0.69 10.46
C PHE A 112 -39.77 -0.07 9.69
N GLN A 113 -39.70 -1.41 9.65
CA GLN A 113 -40.69 -2.29 8.99
C GLN A 113 -41.08 -1.81 7.58
N GLY A 114 -40.09 -1.42 6.77
CA GLY A 114 -40.21 -1.12 5.34
C GLY A 114 -40.97 0.15 4.92
N SER A 115 -42.04 0.54 5.61
CA SER A 115 -42.92 1.64 5.17
C SER A 115 -42.35 3.05 5.45
N MET A 116 -41.67 3.24 6.58
CA MET A 116 -41.08 4.54 6.93
C MET A 116 -39.70 4.78 6.28
N PHE A 117 -39.04 3.73 5.78
CA PHE A 117 -37.78 3.85 5.03
C PHE A 117 -37.95 4.71 3.77
N MET A 118 -39.03 4.48 3.01
CA MET A 118 -39.29 5.23 1.78
C MET A 118 -39.53 6.73 2.09
N ILE A 119 -40.26 7.02 3.15
CA ILE A 119 -40.59 8.40 3.55
C ILE A 119 -39.32 9.16 3.97
N VAL A 120 -38.47 8.55 4.80
CA VAL A 120 -37.22 9.19 5.24
C VAL A 120 -36.21 9.32 4.09
N PHE A 121 -36.16 8.36 3.17
CA PHE A 121 -35.28 8.43 2.00
C PHE A 121 -35.71 9.52 1.01
N PHE A 122 -37.00 9.65 0.70
CA PHE A 122 -37.52 10.71 -0.18
C PHE A 122 -37.37 12.10 0.45
N VAL A 123 -37.80 12.27 1.71
CA VAL A 123 -37.70 13.55 2.42
C VAL A 123 -36.24 13.95 2.68
N GLY A 124 -35.36 12.99 2.98
CA GLY A 124 -33.94 13.24 3.22
C GLY A 124 -33.11 13.48 1.95
N SER A 125 -33.54 12.95 0.79
CA SER A 125 -32.89 13.21 -0.51
C SER A 125 -33.43 14.45 -1.22
N GLY A 126 -34.43 15.15 -0.65
CA GLY A 126 -35.00 16.38 -1.20
C GLY A 126 -35.83 16.17 -2.46
N ALA A 127 -36.42 14.96 -2.62
CA ALA A 127 -37.35 14.63 -3.69
C ALA A 127 -38.81 14.78 -3.23
#